data_AF-A0A5M6DNZ1-F1
#
_entry.id   AF-A0A5M6DNZ1-F1
#
_cell.length_a   1.000
_cell.length_b   1.000
_cell.length_c   1.000
_cell.angle_alpha   90.00
_cell.angle_beta   90.00
_cell.angle_gamma   90.00
#
_symmetry.space_group_name_H-M   'P 1'
#
loop_
_entity.id
_entity.type
_entity.pdbx_description
1 polymer ?
#
loop_
_entity_poly.entity_id
_entity_poly.type
_entity_poly.pdbx_seq_one_letter_code
_entity_poly.pdbx_strand_id
1 'polypeptide(L)'
;MKKLLQILNLGMLPVLLSLLLGCATPKVFSAQGTVTAIERGKDGYTALLTDQKGQRFNAVVSRVNLAESGGYQELNIGDQVTVYGDTTRLGDVLSVKVSQLKK
;
A
#
# COMPACT_ATOMS: atom_id res chain seq x y z
N MET A 1 6.86 64.95 -9.99
CA MET A 1 8.24 65.11 -10.48
C MET A 1 9.14 64.07 -9.82
N LYS A 2 10.09 63.51 -10.60
CA LYS A 2 11.14 62.53 -10.25
C LYS A 2 10.68 61.05 -10.36
N LYS A 3 10.83 60.48 -11.56
CA LYS A 3 12.00 59.70 -12.08
C LYS A 3 11.79 58.22 -11.75
N LEU A 4 11.28 57.42 -12.68
CA LEU A 4 12.06 56.75 -13.73
C LEU A 4 13.24 55.97 -13.12
N LEU A 5 13.00 54.71 -12.76
CA LEU A 5 14.03 53.69 -12.82
C LEU A 5 13.50 52.53 -13.66
N GLN A 6 14.31 52.23 -14.65
CA GLN A 6 14.01 51.48 -15.83
C GLN A 6 14.62 50.07 -15.65
N ILE A 7 13.94 49.08 -16.24
CA ILE A 7 14.53 47.85 -16.80
C ILE A 7 15.07 46.85 -15.77
N LEU A 8 14.29 45.80 -15.50
CA LEU A 8 14.83 44.45 -15.64
C LEU A 8 13.78 43.59 -16.36
N ASN A 9 14.21 43.02 -17.47
CA ASN A 9 13.44 42.26 -18.44
C ASN A 9 12.76 41.06 -17.74
N LEU A 10 11.45 41.16 -17.49
CA LEU A 10 10.65 40.19 -16.72
C LEU A 10 10.28 38.92 -17.52
N GLY A 11 10.92 38.69 -18.66
CA GLY A 11 10.31 37.88 -19.72
C GLY A 11 10.97 36.55 -20.04
N MET A 12 11.72 35.85 -19.15
CA MET A 12 12.23 34.51 -19.53
C MET A 12 12.90 33.65 -18.44
N LEU A 13 12.42 33.57 -17.19
CA LEU A 13 13.12 32.70 -16.21
C LEU A 13 12.33 32.11 -15.02
N PRO A 14 11.10 31.57 -15.20
CA PRO A 14 10.78 30.41 -14.37
C PRO A 14 9.88 29.39 -15.09
N VAL A 15 10.38 28.75 -16.14
CA VAL A 15 9.70 27.54 -16.68
C VAL A 15 10.51 26.26 -16.40
N LEU A 16 11.78 26.38 -16.01
CA LEU A 16 12.66 25.22 -15.83
C LEU A 16 12.69 24.64 -14.40
N LEU A 17 12.03 25.26 -13.42
CA LEU A 17 12.10 24.83 -12.01
C LEU A 17 10.95 23.90 -11.58
N SER A 18 9.96 23.62 -12.43
CA SER A 18 8.77 22.83 -12.06
C SER A 18 8.88 21.31 -12.32
N LEU A 19 9.99 20.80 -12.85
CA LEU A 19 10.09 19.39 -13.29
C LEU A 19 10.73 18.38 -12.31
N LEU A 20 11.17 18.78 -11.10
CA LEU A 20 12.01 17.92 -10.26
C LEU A 20 11.35 17.31 -9.01
N LEU A 21 10.02 17.38 -8.85
CA LEU A 21 9.33 16.84 -7.66
C LEU A 21 8.26 15.78 -7.98
N GLY A 22 8.46 15.01 -9.04
CA GLY A 22 7.68 13.79 -9.28
C GLY A 22 8.11 12.68 -8.32
N CYS A 23 7.70 12.75 -7.05
CA CYS A 23 7.85 11.62 -6.13
C CYS A 23 6.93 10.50 -6.60
N ALA A 24 7.48 9.49 -7.27
CA ALA A 24 6.72 8.30 -7.65
C ALA A 24 6.37 7.51 -6.37
N THR A 25 5.13 7.58 -5.93
CA THR A 25 4.63 6.75 -4.83
C THR A 25 4.63 5.28 -5.28
N PRO A 26 5.27 4.37 -4.54
CA PRO A 26 5.24 2.95 -4.85
C PRO A 26 3.79 2.44 -4.93
N LYS A 27 3.46 1.72 -6.00
CA LYS A 27 2.14 1.09 -6.15
C LYS A 27 2.02 -0.07 -5.15
N VAL A 28 1.26 0.14 -4.08
CA VAL A 28 0.95 -0.90 -3.09
C VAL A 28 0.06 -1.97 -3.74
N PHE A 29 0.38 -3.25 -3.56
CA PHE A 29 -0.46 -4.34 -4.07
C PHE A 29 -1.81 -4.36 -3.33
N SER A 30 -2.87 -4.77 -4.03
CA SER A 30 -4.22 -4.91 -3.47
C SER A 30 -4.88 -6.16 -4.04
N ALA A 31 -5.49 -6.97 -3.18
CA ALA A 31 -6.30 -8.11 -3.59
C ALA A 31 -7.46 -8.34 -2.63
N GLN A 32 -8.61 -8.76 -3.17
CA GLN A 32 -9.78 -9.19 -2.41
C GLN A 32 -9.86 -10.72 -2.41
N GLY A 33 -10.26 -11.31 -1.29
CA GLY A 33 -10.56 -12.72 -1.21
C GLY A 33 -11.38 -13.08 0.03
N THR A 34 -11.87 -14.32 0.05
CA THR A 34 -12.52 -14.93 1.21
C THR A 34 -11.49 -15.71 2.01
N VAL A 35 -11.49 -15.54 3.33
CA VAL A 35 -10.60 -16.29 4.24
C VAL A 35 -11.06 -17.74 4.31
N THR A 36 -10.16 -18.66 3.96
CA THR A 36 -10.44 -20.11 3.88
C THR A 36 -9.68 -20.92 4.91
N ALA A 37 -8.55 -20.42 5.42
CA ALA A 37 -7.81 -20.99 6.52
C ALA A 37 -7.04 -19.90 7.28
N ILE A 38 -6.71 -20.18 8.55
CA ILE A 38 -5.90 -19.30 9.39
C ILE A 38 -4.87 -20.14 10.13
N GLU A 39 -3.60 -19.75 10.01
CA GLU A 39 -2.48 -20.29 10.78
C GLU A 39 -2.02 -19.25 11.79
N ARG A 40 -2.04 -19.60 13.09
CA ARG A 40 -1.71 -18.68 14.18
C ARG A 40 -0.20 -18.65 14.43
N GLY A 41 0.35 -17.44 14.47
CA GLY A 41 1.72 -17.17 14.93
C GLY A 41 1.72 -16.45 16.27
N LYS A 42 2.92 -16.17 16.80
CA LYS A 42 3.10 -15.44 18.06
C LYS A 42 2.61 -14.00 17.97
N ASP A 43 3.06 -13.27 16.95
CA ASP A 43 2.87 -11.82 16.80
C ASP A 43 1.89 -11.48 15.66
N GLY A 44 1.00 -12.41 15.31
CA GLY A 44 0.12 -12.29 14.15
C GLY A 44 -0.40 -13.64 13.66
N TYR A 45 -0.82 -13.69 12.41
CA TYR A 45 -1.30 -14.91 11.77
C TYR A 45 -1.13 -14.82 10.24
N THR A 46 -1.14 -15.97 9.60
CA THR A 46 -1.26 -16.07 8.14
C THR A 46 -2.68 -16.50 7.81
N ALA A 47 -3.40 -15.69 7.04
CA ALA A 47 -4.69 -16.08 6.47
C ALA A 47 -4.49 -16.57 5.03
N LEU A 48 -5.10 -17.70 4.69
CA LEU A 48 -5.19 -18.17 3.31
C LEU A 48 -6.47 -17.60 2.68
N LEU A 49 -6.32 -16.75 1.68
CA LEU A 49 -7.45 -16.14 0.97
C LEU A 49 -7.64 -16.84 -0.38
N THR A 50 -8.90 -17.01 -0.77
CA THR A 50 -9.28 -17.44 -2.11
C THR A 50 -10.01 -16.29 -2.81
N ASP A 51 -9.54 -15.87 -3.98
CA ASP A 51 -10.19 -14.84 -4.77
C ASP A 51 -11.42 -15.36 -5.53
N GLN A 52 -12.14 -14.47 -6.22
CA GLN A 52 -13.32 -14.84 -7.02
C GLN A 52 -13.02 -15.79 -8.18
N LYS A 53 -11.75 -15.92 -8.59
CA LYS A 53 -11.29 -16.82 -9.65
C LYS A 53 -10.79 -18.17 -9.09
N GLY A 54 -10.88 -18.38 -7.78
CA GLY A 54 -10.38 -19.58 -7.11
C GLY A 54 -8.87 -19.58 -6.87
N GLN A 55 -8.16 -18.47 -7.13
CA GLN A 55 -6.73 -18.37 -6.88
C GLN A 55 -6.48 -18.15 -5.39
N ARG A 56 -5.48 -18.86 -4.86
CA ARG A 56 -5.11 -18.81 -3.45
C ARG A 56 -3.87 -17.95 -3.22
N PHE A 57 -3.90 -17.15 -2.18
CA PHE A 57 -2.74 -16.37 -1.74
C PHE A 57 -2.75 -16.19 -0.23
N ASN A 58 -1.57 -16.00 0.35
CA ASN A 58 -1.40 -15.78 1.77
C ASN A 58 -1.48 -14.28 2.08
N ALA A 59 -2.13 -13.93 3.17
CA ALA A 59 -2.05 -12.64 3.82
C ALA A 59 -1.37 -12.81 5.19
N VAL A 60 -0.17 -12.26 5.33
CA VAL A 60 0.60 -12.28 6.58
C VAL A 60 0.22 -11.05 7.38
N VAL A 61 -0.62 -11.24 8.39
CA VAL A 61 -1.17 -10.18 9.26
C VAL A 61 -0.32 -10.11 10.52
N SER A 62 0.50 -9.07 10.63
CA SER A 62 1.35 -8.84 11.81
C SER A 62 0.69 -7.85 12.75
N ARG A 63 0.53 -8.26 14.02
CA ARG A 63 0.00 -7.40 15.09
C ARG A 63 0.89 -6.20 15.33
N VAL A 64 2.20 -6.42 15.41
CA VAL A 64 3.17 -5.34 15.68
C VAL A 64 3.25 -4.35 14.52
N ASN A 65 3.32 -4.81 13.28
CA ASN A 65 3.43 -3.91 12.12
C ASN A 65 2.14 -3.10 11.89
N LEU A 66 0.98 -3.68 12.17
CA LEU A 66 -0.31 -3.02 11.98
C LEU A 66 -0.75 -2.20 13.19
N ALA A 67 -0.16 -2.41 14.37
CA ALA A 67 -0.45 -1.61 15.55
C ALA A 67 -0.02 -0.15 15.37
N GLU A 68 1.12 0.09 14.71
CA GLU A 68 1.62 1.45 14.44
C GLU A 68 0.65 2.27 13.57
N SER A 69 -0.06 1.62 12.65
CA SER A 69 -1.07 2.25 11.80
C SER A 69 -2.50 2.18 12.37
N GLY A 70 -2.71 1.54 13.52
CA GLY A 70 -4.04 1.23 14.06
C GLY A 70 -4.87 0.28 13.19
N GLY A 71 -4.26 -0.37 12.19
CA GLY A 71 -4.93 -1.17 11.18
C GLY A 71 -5.04 -2.66 11.49
N TYR A 72 -4.64 -3.10 12.70
CA TYR A 72 -4.75 -4.51 13.06
C TYR A 72 -6.21 -4.92 13.22
N GLN A 73 -6.62 -5.97 12.50
CA GLN A 73 -7.93 -6.59 12.69
C GLN A 73 -7.78 -8.10 12.71
N GLU A 74 -8.67 -8.72 13.48
CA GLU A 74 -8.80 -10.17 13.58
C GLU A 74 -9.74 -10.66 12.48
N LEU A 75 -9.24 -11.51 11.58
CA LEU A 75 -10.05 -12.14 10.55
C LEU A 75 -10.54 -13.51 11.03
N ASN A 76 -11.70 -13.92 10.53
CA ASN A 76 -12.28 -15.23 10.73
C ASN A 76 -12.45 -15.95 9.39
N ILE A 77 -12.49 -17.29 9.42
CA ILE A 77 -12.83 -18.09 8.24
C ILE A 77 -14.23 -17.66 7.74
N GLY A 78 -14.35 -17.44 6.44
CA GLY A 78 -15.57 -16.94 5.78
C GLY A 78 -15.60 -15.43 5.59
N ASP A 79 -14.72 -14.66 6.25
CA ASP A 79 -14.66 -13.21 6.04
C ASP A 79 -14.24 -12.88 4.60
N GLN A 80 -14.93 -11.94 3.97
CA GLN A 80 -14.50 -11.31 2.72
C GLN A 80 -13.69 -10.07 3.08
N VAL A 81 -12.48 -9.95 2.55
CA VAL A 81 -11.55 -8.87 2.91
C VAL A 81 -10.73 -8.43 1.70
N THR A 82 -10.41 -7.14 1.65
CA THR A 82 -9.40 -6.59 0.75
C THR A 82 -8.13 -6.31 1.54
N VAL A 83 -7.00 -6.88 1.11
CA VAL A 83 -5.69 -6.67 1.74
C VAL A 83 -4.80 -5.85 0.84
N TYR A 84 -3.97 -5.02 1.48
CA TYR A 84 -2.96 -4.18 0.83
C TYR A 84 -1.60 -4.48 1.44
N GLY A 85 -0.55 -4.47 0.64
CA GLY A 85 0.78 -4.74 1.16
C GLY A 85 1.87 -4.96 0.12
N ASP A 86 3.03 -5.34 0.61
CA ASP A 86 4.13 -5.80 -0.23
C ASP A 86 3.94 -7.28 -0.56
N THR A 87 4.38 -7.69 -1.76
CA THR A 87 4.27 -9.09 -2.18
C THR A 87 5.62 -9.77 -2.16
N THR A 88 5.60 -11.03 -1.74
CA THR A 88 6.72 -11.96 -1.86
C THR A 88 6.18 -13.27 -2.45
N ARG A 89 7.05 -14.02 -3.12
CA ARG A 89 6.73 -15.38 -3.55
C ARG A 89 7.65 -16.35 -2.83
N LEU A 90 7.06 -17.36 -2.21
CA LEU A 90 7.79 -18.52 -1.72
C LEU A 90 7.38 -19.70 -2.60
N GLY A 91 8.25 -20.05 -3.56
CA GLY A 91 7.87 -20.93 -4.67
C GLY A 91 6.73 -20.30 -5.49
N ASP A 92 5.67 -21.06 -5.70
CA ASP A 92 4.51 -20.62 -6.50
C ASP A 92 3.45 -19.87 -5.69
N VAL A 93 3.61 -19.75 -4.37
CA VAL A 93 2.61 -19.13 -3.50
C VAL A 93 2.89 -17.64 -3.34
N LEU A 94 1.93 -16.81 -3.78
CA LEU A 94 1.93 -15.38 -3.50
C LEU A 94 1.62 -15.14 -2.02
N SER A 95 2.46 -14.33 -1.37
CA SER A 95 2.28 -13.93 0.02
C SER A 95 2.32 -12.41 0.14
N VAL A 96 1.28 -11.84 0.74
CA VAL A 96 1.13 -10.40 0.95
C VAL A 96 1.51 -10.08 2.40
N LYS A 97 2.56 -9.31 2.60
CA LYS A 97 2.87 -8.70 3.90
C LYS A 97 1.92 -7.52 4.10
N VAL A 98 0.90 -7.72 4.92
CA VAL A 98 -0.22 -6.78 5.02
C VAL A 98 0.22 -5.48 5.71
N SER A 99 -0.02 -4.36 5.03
CA SER A 99 0.14 -3.01 5.59
C SER A 99 -1.22 -2.37 5.93
N GLN A 100 -2.29 -2.78 5.25
CA GLN A 100 -3.67 -2.39 5.54
C GLN A 100 -4.63 -3.50 5.11
N LEU A 101 -5.80 -3.57 5.76
CA LEU A 101 -6.89 -4.45 5.35
C LEU A 101 -8.25 -3.78 5.56
N LYS A 102 -9.24 -4.16 4.75
CA LYS A 102 -10.62 -3.67 4.81
C LYS A 102 -11.60 -4.82 4.66
N LYS A 103 -12.46 -5.00 5.66
CA LYS A 103 -13.52 -6.00 5.71
C LYS A 103 -14.85 -5.39 5.27
#